data_AF-A0A3A1XI89-F1
#
_entry.id   AF-A0A3A1XI89-F1
#
_cell.length_a   1.000
_cell.length_b   1.000
_cell.length_c   1.000
_cell.angle_alpha   90.00
_cell.angle_beta   90.00
_cell.angle_gamma   90.00
#
_symmetry.space_group_name_H-M   'P 1'
#
loop_
_entity.id
_entity.type
_entity.pdbx_description
1 polymer ?
#
loop_
_entity_poly.entity_id
_entity_poly.type
_entity_poly.pdbx_seq_one_letter_code
_entity_poly.pdbx_strand_id
1 'polypeptide(L)'
;IPYTDKNLLGSDVTDIAISPFTLVFQRAGLAAAAAVMNAVILTSVISAANSGMYASTRMLYSLAKEDNAPKVFGKVSLRGIPVPALIATFVVALFTFFMSIFGSQIYMFLVAASGLTGFIAWAGIAAAHYRFRKAYLAQGHSLDELVYRAKWYPFGPIVAFFLCILVIVGQDLHSFATLNWQAIGITYMSVPLFIVLYVGYKIKNHTRVIPLEEVDLTHVRVAK
;
A
#
# COMPACT_ATOMS: atom_id res chain seq x y z
N ILE A 1 5.00 4.83 29.58
CA ILE A 1 3.62 4.31 29.70
C ILE A 1 3.70 2.80 29.46
N PRO A 2 3.20 1.93 30.36
CA PRO A 2 3.24 0.48 30.17
C PRO A 2 2.44 0.05 28.94
N TYR A 3 2.86 -1.00 28.22
CA TYR A 3 2.12 -1.51 27.04
C TYR A 3 0.72 -2.06 27.37
N THR A 4 0.39 -2.21 28.66
CA THR A 4 -0.91 -2.64 29.19
C THR A 4 -1.85 -1.48 29.54
N ASP A 5 -1.47 -0.23 29.25
CA ASP A 5 -2.26 0.95 29.59
C ASP A 5 -3.47 1.08 28.65
N LYS A 6 -4.68 1.12 29.22
CA LYS A 6 -5.96 1.20 28.50
C LYS A 6 -6.13 2.45 27.63
N ASN A 7 -5.28 3.46 27.80
CA ASN A 7 -5.30 4.69 27.00
C ASN A 7 -4.32 4.64 25.81
N LEU A 8 -3.52 3.58 25.69
CA LEU A 8 -2.74 3.30 24.48
C LEU A 8 -3.62 2.50 23.52
N LEU A 9 -3.36 2.64 22.22
CA LEU A 9 -4.02 1.92 21.12
C LEU A 9 -4.53 0.52 21.52
N GLY A 10 -5.81 0.43 21.86
CA GLY A 10 -6.56 -0.81 21.89
C GLY A 10 -7.03 -1.15 20.48
N SER A 11 -7.22 -2.43 20.19
CA SER A 11 -7.78 -2.94 18.93
C SER A 11 -9.28 -2.65 18.76
N ASP A 12 -9.87 -1.77 19.58
CA ASP A 12 -11.30 -1.50 19.62
C ASP A 12 -11.69 -0.20 18.88
N VAL A 13 -12.78 -0.29 18.14
CA VAL A 13 -13.28 0.73 17.19
C VAL A 13 -13.74 2.03 17.89
N THR A 14 -13.86 2.02 19.22
CA THR A 14 -14.28 3.16 20.05
C THR A 14 -13.14 4.01 20.60
N ASP A 15 -11.89 3.55 20.49
CA ASP A 15 -10.74 4.30 21.00
C ASP A 15 -10.42 5.45 20.04
N ILE A 16 -10.98 6.64 20.34
CA ILE A 16 -10.52 7.91 19.77
C ILE A 16 -9.02 7.94 20.00
N ALA A 17 -8.23 7.86 18.92
CA ALA A 17 -6.78 7.71 18.98
C ALA A 17 -6.13 8.79 19.86
N ILE A 18 -5.89 8.50 21.14
CA ILE A 18 -5.08 9.34 21.99
C ILE A 18 -3.64 8.99 21.65
N SER A 19 -2.97 9.91 20.96
CA SER A 19 -1.55 9.76 20.67
C SER A 19 -0.77 9.51 21.97
N PRO A 20 0.12 8.50 22.02
CA PRO A 20 0.96 8.27 23.18
C PRO A 20 1.72 9.54 23.62
N PHE A 21 2.07 10.40 22.66
CA PHE A 21 2.72 11.69 22.95
C PHE A 21 1.78 12.69 23.62
N THR A 22 0.52 12.79 23.19
CA THR A 22 -0.45 13.69 23.82
C THR A 22 -0.78 13.21 25.24
N LEU A 23 -0.88 11.89 25.44
CA LEU A 23 -1.08 11.27 26.73
C LEU A 23 0.09 11.52 27.70
N VAL A 24 1.34 11.46 27.22
CA VAL A 24 2.54 11.80 28.02
C VAL A 24 2.48 13.26 28.47
N PHE A 25 2.21 14.21 27.57
CA PHE A 25 2.16 15.63 27.92
C PHE A 25 0.99 15.96 28.85
N GLN A 26 -0.15 15.29 28.67
CA GLN A 26 -1.30 15.44 29.55
C GLN A 26 -1.01 14.93 30.97
N ARG A 27 -0.36 13.75 31.11
CA ARG A 27 0.07 13.22 32.42
C ARG A 27 1.18 14.05 33.08
N ALA A 28 1.99 14.74 32.29
CA ALA A 28 3.00 15.68 32.78
C ALA A 28 2.44 17.06 33.18
N GLY A 29 1.12 17.29 33.05
CA GLY A 29 0.49 18.58 33.36
C GLY A 29 0.71 19.67 32.31
N LEU A 30 1.27 19.34 31.14
CA LEU A 30 1.63 20.28 30.08
C LEU A 30 0.50 20.36 29.04
N ALA A 31 -0.66 20.92 29.42
CA ALA A 31 -1.83 21.02 28.55
C ALA A 31 -1.55 21.76 27.23
N ALA A 32 -0.72 22.80 27.26
CA ALA A 32 -0.30 23.53 26.05
C ALA A 32 0.51 22.64 25.08
N ALA A 33 1.39 21.78 25.60
CA ALA A 33 2.17 20.85 24.78
C ALA A 33 1.29 19.76 24.14
N ALA A 34 0.27 19.28 24.86
CA ALA A 34 -0.71 18.34 24.31
C ALA A 34 -1.51 18.96 23.15
N ALA A 35 -1.92 20.23 23.27
CA ALA A 35 -2.64 20.95 22.22
C ALA A 35 -1.79 21.17 20.95
N VAL A 36 -0.53 21.59 21.11
CA VAL A 36 0.42 21.71 19.99
C VAL A 36 0.62 20.35 19.30
N MET A 37 0.74 19.27 20.08
CA MET A 37 0.91 17.94 19.52
C MET A 37 -0.32 17.48 18.71
N ASN A 38 -1.53 17.75 19.19
CA ASN A 38 -2.76 17.49 18.42
C ASN A 38 -2.79 18.24 17.08
N ALA A 39 -2.35 19.51 17.06
CA ALA A 39 -2.27 20.29 15.82
C ALA A 39 -1.27 19.69 14.81
N VAL A 40 -0.10 19.26 15.28
CA VAL A 40 0.90 18.58 14.44
C VAL A 40 0.37 17.25 13.90
N ILE A 41 -0.33 16.46 14.72
CA ILE A 41 -0.93 15.20 14.27
C ILE A 41 -2.00 15.47 13.20
N LEU A 42 -2.89 16.44 13.43
CA LEU A 42 -3.96 16.77 12.51
C LEU A 42 -3.41 17.22 11.14
N THR A 43 -2.45 18.14 11.14
CA THR A 43 -1.79 18.60 9.91
C THR A 43 -1.06 17.46 9.19
N SER A 44 -0.42 16.56 9.94
CA SER A 44 0.28 15.39 9.38
C SER A 44 -0.69 14.40 8.73
N VAL A 45 -1.82 14.10 9.38
CA VAL A 45 -2.85 13.20 8.84
C VAL A 45 -3.51 13.80 7.59
N ILE A 46 -3.83 15.09 7.60
CA ILE A 46 -4.39 15.78 6.41
C ILE A 46 -3.40 15.74 5.25
N SER A 47 -2.11 15.99 5.51
CA SER A 47 -1.05 15.90 4.50
C SER A 47 -0.93 14.49 3.91
N ALA A 48 -0.89 13.46 4.76
CA ALA A 48 -0.83 12.07 4.33
C ALA A 48 -2.08 11.67 3.52
N ALA A 49 -3.28 12.10 3.93
CA ALA A 49 -4.52 11.84 3.22
C ALA A 49 -4.52 12.47 1.81
N ASN A 50 -4.06 13.72 1.68
CA ASN A 50 -3.95 14.38 0.37
C ASN A 50 -2.95 13.67 -0.55
N SER A 51 -1.77 13.31 -0.03
CA SER A 51 -0.76 12.55 -0.79
C SER A 51 -1.27 11.17 -1.21
N GLY A 52 -1.97 10.46 -0.31
CA GLY A 52 -2.55 9.15 -0.59
C GLY A 52 -3.63 9.21 -1.67
N MET A 53 -4.50 10.22 -1.62
CA MET A 53 -5.53 10.43 -2.64
C MET A 53 -4.94 10.77 -4.00
N TYR A 54 -3.92 11.66 -4.03
CA TYR A 54 -3.20 12.01 -5.24
C TYR A 54 -2.50 10.78 -5.86
N ALA A 55 -1.76 10.01 -5.06
CA ALA A 55 -1.05 8.83 -5.52
C ALA A 55 -2.01 7.78 -6.07
N SER A 56 -3.09 7.46 -5.35
CA SER A 56 -4.09 6.47 -5.78
C SER A 56 -4.76 6.86 -7.10
N THR A 57 -5.12 8.13 -7.24
CA THR A 57 -5.72 8.69 -8.45
C THR A 57 -4.78 8.55 -9.65
N ARG A 58 -3.50 8.89 -9.48
CA ARG A 58 -2.49 8.81 -10.54
C ARG A 58 -2.09 7.38 -10.88
N MET A 59 -2.04 6.47 -9.91
CA MET A 59 -1.82 5.05 -10.14
C MET A 59 -2.95 4.46 -11.00
N LEU A 60 -4.22 4.72 -10.64
CA LEU A 60 -5.37 4.24 -11.42
C LEU A 60 -5.39 4.83 -12.84
N TYR A 61 -5.03 6.11 -12.99
CA TYR A 61 -4.86 6.74 -14.29
C TYR A 61 -3.74 6.08 -15.13
N SER A 62 -2.58 5.79 -14.54
CA SER A 62 -1.46 5.13 -15.23
C SER A 62 -1.86 3.73 -15.71
N LEU A 63 -2.52 2.96 -14.84
CA LEU A 63 -3.05 1.65 -15.21
C LEU A 63 -4.03 1.75 -16.40
N ALA A 64 -4.91 2.76 -16.41
CA ALA A 64 -5.84 2.93 -17.53
C ALA A 64 -5.17 3.39 -18.83
N LYS A 65 -4.00 4.03 -18.76
CA LYS A 65 -3.19 4.41 -19.92
C LYS A 65 -2.45 3.23 -20.54
N GLU A 66 -2.10 2.24 -19.72
CA GLU A 66 -1.44 0.99 -20.13
C GLU A 66 -2.45 -0.14 -20.44
N ASP A 67 -3.73 0.20 -20.64
CA ASP A 67 -4.83 -0.76 -20.84
C ASP A 67 -5.00 -1.79 -19.69
N ASN A 68 -4.42 -1.51 -18.53
CA ASN A 68 -4.50 -2.32 -17.31
C ASN A 68 -5.75 -2.03 -16.45
N ALA A 69 -6.48 -0.96 -16.76
CA ALA A 69 -7.74 -0.59 -16.11
C ALA A 69 -8.73 -0.01 -17.15
N PRO A 70 -10.04 0.12 -16.81
CA PRO A 70 -11.01 0.69 -17.74
C PRO A 70 -10.60 2.06 -18.28
N LYS A 71 -10.66 2.22 -19.61
CA LYS A 71 -10.24 3.43 -20.35
C LYS A 71 -10.87 4.73 -19.86
N VAL A 72 -12.02 4.65 -19.19
CA VAL A 72 -12.69 5.80 -18.56
C VAL A 72 -11.77 6.51 -17.57
N PHE A 73 -10.96 5.76 -16.79
CA PHE A 73 -10.05 6.33 -15.80
C PHE A 73 -8.81 6.99 -16.42
N GLY A 74 -8.54 6.75 -17.71
CA GLY A 74 -7.46 7.37 -18.46
C GLY A 74 -7.80 8.76 -19.03
N LYS A 75 -9.03 9.26 -18.81
CA LYS A 75 -9.47 10.58 -19.27
C LYS A 75 -9.01 11.67 -18.30
N VAL A 76 -8.54 12.79 -18.83
CA VAL A 76 -8.11 13.97 -18.06
C VAL A 76 -8.96 15.19 -18.42
N SER A 77 -9.12 16.10 -17.47
CA SER A 77 -9.66 17.44 -17.71
C SER A 77 -8.66 18.32 -18.46
N LEU A 78 -9.12 19.50 -18.92
CA LEU A 78 -8.26 20.52 -19.55
C LEU A 78 -7.06 20.93 -18.68
N ARG A 79 -7.17 20.78 -17.35
CA ARG A 79 -6.10 21.09 -16.39
C ARG A 79 -5.17 19.90 -16.11
N GLY A 80 -5.29 18.80 -16.85
CA GLY A 80 -4.46 17.60 -16.69
C GLY A 80 -4.82 16.74 -15.46
N ILE A 81 -6.02 16.92 -14.91
CA ILE A 81 -6.50 16.18 -13.73
C ILE A 81 -7.33 14.97 -14.20
N PRO A 82 -7.00 13.73 -13.81
CA PRO A 82 -7.79 12.54 -14.17
C PRO A 82 -9.07 12.44 -13.31
N VAL A 83 -10.06 13.27 -13.65
CA VAL A 83 -11.30 13.43 -12.87
C VAL A 83 -12.05 12.11 -12.62
N PRO A 84 -12.20 11.19 -13.60
CA PRO A 84 -12.90 9.93 -13.33
C PRO A 84 -12.18 9.04 -12.31
N ALA A 85 -10.84 9.00 -12.35
CA ALA A 85 -10.04 8.26 -11.38
C ALA A 85 -10.09 8.92 -9.99
N LEU A 86 -10.12 10.25 -9.95
CA LEU A 86 -10.27 11.03 -8.72
C LEU A 86 -11.61 10.75 -8.04
N ILE A 87 -12.71 10.76 -8.81
CA ILE A 87 -14.05 10.48 -8.28
C ILE A 87 -14.12 9.03 -7.76
N ALA A 88 -13.58 8.06 -8.51
CA ALA A 88 -13.58 6.67 -8.08
C ALA A 88 -12.84 6.47 -6.74
N THR A 89 -11.64 7.02 -6.61
CA THR A 89 -10.87 6.93 -5.36
C THR A 89 -11.53 7.70 -4.21
N PHE A 90 -12.14 8.86 -4.49
CA PHE A 90 -12.91 9.61 -3.50
C PHE A 90 -14.13 8.83 -2.99
N VAL A 91 -14.87 8.16 -3.88
CA VAL A 91 -16.02 7.33 -3.49
C VAL A 91 -15.59 6.18 -2.56
N VAL A 92 -14.46 5.52 -2.85
CA VAL A 92 -13.92 4.47 -1.97
C VAL A 92 -13.51 5.03 -0.61
N ALA A 93 -12.86 6.20 -0.57
CA ALA A 93 -12.49 6.86 0.68
C ALA A 93 -13.74 7.26 1.50
N LEU A 94 -14.73 7.85 0.84
CA LEU A 94 -15.99 8.25 1.46
C LEU A 94 -16.79 7.04 1.96
N PHE A 95 -16.81 5.95 1.20
CA PHE A 95 -17.40 4.69 1.61
C PHE A 95 -16.71 4.14 2.87
N THR A 96 -15.38 4.16 2.91
CA THR A 96 -14.61 3.75 4.10
C THR A 96 -14.94 4.62 5.32
N PHE A 97 -15.07 5.93 5.13
CA PHE A 97 -15.49 6.87 6.18
C PHE A 97 -16.90 6.56 6.70
N PHE A 98 -17.87 6.33 5.80
CA PHE A 98 -19.22 5.95 6.22
C PHE A 98 -19.24 4.61 6.97
N MET A 99 -18.45 3.63 6.54
CA MET A 99 -18.34 2.36 7.24
C MET A 99 -17.73 2.52 8.64
N SER A 100 -16.84 3.51 8.85
CA SER A 100 -16.33 3.82 10.19
C SER A 100 -17.42 4.26 11.17
N ILE A 101 -18.54 4.81 10.68
CA ILE A 101 -19.66 5.29 11.52
C ILE A 101 -20.71 4.19 11.70
N PHE A 102 -21.04 3.46 10.62
CA PHE A 102 -22.21 2.57 10.59
C PHE A 102 -21.87 1.07 10.63
N GLY A 103 -20.62 0.68 10.37
CA GLY A 103 -20.25 -0.72 10.14
C GLY A 103 -18.82 -1.03 10.57
N SER A 104 -18.60 -1.17 11.88
CA SER A 104 -17.29 -1.46 12.48
C SER A 104 -16.54 -2.62 11.80
N GLN A 105 -17.24 -3.70 11.44
CA GLN A 105 -16.64 -4.84 10.76
C GLN A 105 -16.19 -4.53 9.33
N ILE A 106 -17.01 -3.81 8.54
CA ILE A 106 -16.68 -3.45 7.15
C ILE A 106 -15.55 -2.42 7.16
N TYR A 107 -15.53 -1.52 8.13
CA TYR A 107 -14.42 -0.60 8.34
C TYR A 107 -13.11 -1.35 8.62
N MET A 108 -13.11 -2.26 9.60
CA MET A 108 -11.93 -3.07 9.92
C MET A 108 -11.45 -3.90 8.72
N PHE A 109 -12.39 -4.41 7.93
CA PHE A 109 -12.11 -5.07 6.66
C PHE A 109 -11.38 -4.15 5.66
N LEU A 110 -11.89 -2.94 5.42
CA LEU A 110 -11.28 -2.01 4.47
C LEU A 110 -9.88 -1.56 4.94
N VAL A 111 -9.72 -1.35 6.25
CA VAL A 111 -8.43 -0.97 6.86
C VAL A 111 -7.42 -2.10 6.76
N ALA A 112 -7.80 -3.33 7.16
CA ALA A 112 -6.95 -4.51 7.05
C ALA A 112 -6.56 -4.76 5.59
N ALA A 113 -7.53 -4.61 4.68
CA ALA A 113 -7.30 -4.83 3.27
C ALA A 113 -6.27 -3.84 2.70
N SER A 114 -6.42 -2.55 3.02
CA SER A 114 -5.50 -1.48 2.62
C SER A 114 -4.07 -1.74 3.12
N GLY A 115 -3.92 -2.11 4.40
CA GLY A 115 -2.60 -2.41 4.97
C GLY A 115 -1.91 -3.60 4.28
N LEU A 116 -2.64 -4.71 4.11
CA LEU A 116 -2.09 -5.93 3.53
C LEU A 116 -1.74 -5.76 2.03
N THR A 117 -2.53 -5.00 1.27
CA THR A 117 -2.20 -4.72 -0.16
C THR A 117 -0.89 -3.95 -0.33
N GLY A 118 -0.51 -3.10 0.65
CA GLY A 118 0.79 -2.41 0.64
C GLY A 118 1.98 -3.37 0.65
N PHE A 119 1.94 -4.40 1.49
CA PHE A 119 2.99 -5.44 1.52
C PHE A 119 3.01 -6.30 0.26
N ILE A 120 1.84 -6.60 -0.31
CA ILE A 120 1.75 -7.29 -1.60
C ILE A 120 2.41 -6.45 -2.70
N ALA A 121 2.14 -5.14 -2.73
CA ALA A 121 2.76 -4.22 -3.69
C ALA A 121 4.28 -4.16 -3.51
N TRP A 122 4.80 -4.07 -2.29
CA TRP A 122 6.23 -4.10 -2.02
C TRP A 122 6.89 -5.43 -2.40
N ALA A 123 6.24 -6.57 -2.14
CA ALA A 123 6.71 -7.85 -2.62
C ALA A 123 6.77 -7.88 -4.17
N GLY A 124 5.77 -7.32 -4.84
CA GLY A 124 5.74 -7.14 -6.29
C GLY A 124 6.90 -6.28 -6.80
N ILE A 125 7.18 -5.15 -6.15
CA ILE A 125 8.31 -4.26 -6.48
C ILE A 125 9.64 -4.99 -6.30
N ALA A 126 9.82 -5.73 -5.20
CA ALA A 126 11.03 -6.50 -4.95
C ALA A 126 11.26 -7.57 -6.02
N ALA A 127 10.21 -8.31 -6.39
CA ALA A 127 10.26 -9.31 -7.45
C ALA A 127 10.54 -8.68 -8.83
N ALA A 128 9.89 -7.56 -9.15
CA ALA A 128 10.11 -6.81 -10.38
C ALA A 128 11.55 -6.27 -10.47
N HIS A 129 12.09 -5.70 -9.38
CA HIS A 129 13.48 -5.25 -9.31
C HIS A 129 14.47 -6.40 -9.49
N TYR A 130 14.20 -7.55 -8.85
CA TYR A 130 15.02 -8.73 -9.00
C TYR A 130 15.09 -9.21 -10.46
N ARG A 131 13.93 -9.31 -11.13
CA ARG A 131 13.82 -9.73 -12.53
C ARG A 131 14.36 -8.69 -13.51
N PHE A 132 14.11 -7.41 -13.28
CA PHE A 132 14.61 -6.30 -14.09
C PHE A 132 16.13 -6.40 -14.26
N ARG A 133 16.86 -6.54 -13.15
CA ARG A 133 18.33 -6.61 -13.19
C ARG A 133 18.85 -7.87 -13.89
N LYS A 134 18.14 -9.00 -13.79
CA LYS A 134 18.47 -10.22 -14.55
C LYS A 134 18.21 -10.04 -16.04
N ALA A 135 17.08 -9.46 -16.43
CA ALA A 135 16.75 -9.17 -17.82
C ALA A 135 17.76 -8.19 -18.44
N TYR A 136 18.12 -7.14 -17.70
CA TYR A 136 19.10 -6.14 -18.12
C TYR A 136 20.46 -6.77 -18.47
N LEU A 137 20.97 -7.66 -17.62
CA LEU A 137 22.20 -8.39 -17.87
C LEU A 137 22.06 -9.44 -18.98
N ALA A 138 20.92 -10.13 -19.06
CA ALA A 138 20.66 -11.16 -20.08
C ALA A 138 20.59 -10.58 -21.50
N GLN A 139 20.13 -9.34 -21.65
CA GLN A 139 20.08 -8.61 -22.92
C GLN A 139 21.42 -7.93 -23.28
N GLY A 140 22.49 -8.17 -22.50
CA GLY A 140 23.84 -7.71 -22.82
C GLY A 140 24.19 -6.30 -22.34
N HIS A 141 23.32 -5.64 -21.57
CA HIS A 141 23.61 -4.31 -21.02
C HIS A 141 24.60 -4.38 -19.86
N SER A 142 25.50 -3.40 -19.78
CA SER A 142 26.38 -3.24 -18.64
C SER A 142 25.67 -2.50 -17.50
N LEU A 143 25.95 -2.90 -16.26
CA LEU A 143 25.50 -2.18 -15.07
C LEU A 143 25.98 -0.72 -15.03
N ASP A 144 26.99 -0.39 -15.84
CA ASP A 144 27.50 0.96 -15.96
C ASP A 144 26.57 1.96 -16.64
N GLU A 145 25.66 1.46 -17.48
CA GLU A 145 24.67 2.26 -18.19
C GLU A 145 23.54 2.75 -17.27
N LEU A 146 23.36 2.13 -16.09
CA LEU A 146 22.32 2.48 -15.13
C LEU A 146 22.68 3.74 -14.33
N VAL A 147 21.78 4.73 -14.37
CA VAL A 147 21.86 5.97 -13.55
C VAL A 147 21.93 5.65 -12.05
N TYR A 148 21.25 4.58 -11.61
CA TYR A 148 21.29 4.13 -10.23
C TYR A 148 21.59 2.64 -10.14
N ARG A 149 22.58 2.30 -9.30
CA ARG A 149 22.95 0.92 -9.00
C ARG A 149 22.59 0.59 -7.56
N ALA A 150 21.69 -0.37 -7.38
CA ALA A 150 21.35 -0.88 -6.07
C ALA A 150 22.57 -1.56 -5.44
N LYS A 151 23.10 -0.97 -4.35
CA LYS A 151 24.33 -1.45 -3.68
C LYS A 151 24.23 -2.88 -3.17
N TRP A 152 23.03 -3.31 -2.75
CA TRP A 152 22.82 -4.61 -2.11
C TRP A 152 22.20 -5.64 -3.05
N TYR A 153 22.18 -5.41 -4.37
CA TYR A 153 21.70 -6.43 -5.30
C TYR A 153 22.64 -7.65 -5.31
N PRO A 154 22.15 -8.91 -5.27
CA PRO A 154 20.74 -9.34 -5.28
C PRO A 154 20.09 -9.48 -3.89
N PHE A 155 20.87 -9.37 -2.81
CA PHE A 155 20.42 -9.63 -1.45
C PHE A 155 19.27 -8.72 -1.00
N GLY A 156 19.34 -7.42 -1.30
CA GLY A 156 18.34 -6.42 -0.91
C GLY A 156 16.92 -6.77 -1.38
N PRO A 157 16.70 -6.97 -2.70
CA PRO A 157 15.39 -7.42 -3.21
C PRO A 157 14.94 -8.76 -2.64
N ILE A 158 15.85 -9.73 -2.45
CA ILE A 158 15.50 -11.05 -1.90
C ILE A 158 15.00 -10.90 -0.45
N VAL A 159 15.75 -10.19 0.40
CA VAL A 159 15.36 -9.96 1.80
C VAL A 159 14.07 -9.17 1.89
N ALA A 160 13.91 -8.11 1.08
CA ALA A 160 12.68 -7.33 1.05
C ALA A 160 11.46 -8.19 0.68
N PHE A 161 11.60 -9.07 -0.31
CA PHE A 161 10.56 -10.00 -0.70
C PHE A 161 10.20 -10.95 0.45
N PHE A 162 11.19 -11.62 1.05
CA PHE A 162 10.96 -12.55 2.16
C PHE A 162 10.37 -11.85 3.39
N LEU A 163 10.82 -10.65 3.73
CA LEU A 163 10.25 -9.86 4.84
C LEU A 163 8.80 -9.47 4.57
N CYS A 164 8.45 -9.08 3.34
CA CYS A 164 7.05 -8.81 3.00
C CYS A 164 6.18 -10.06 3.18
N ILE A 165 6.65 -11.23 2.72
CA ILE A 165 5.92 -12.49 2.91
C ILE A 165 5.80 -12.85 4.40
N LEU A 166 6.87 -12.67 5.18
CA LEU A 166 6.83 -12.92 6.62
C LEU A 166 5.82 -12.01 7.32
N VAL A 167 5.79 -10.73 6.99
CA VAL A 167 4.80 -9.79 7.57
C VAL A 167 3.38 -10.17 7.17
N ILE A 168 3.16 -10.49 5.89
CA ILE A 168 1.85 -10.96 5.40
C ILE A 168 1.39 -12.17 6.23
N VAL A 169 2.24 -13.19 6.38
CA VAL A 169 1.89 -14.42 7.13
C VAL A 169 1.81 -14.18 8.64
N GLY A 170 2.65 -13.31 9.20
CA GLY A 170 2.84 -13.14 10.64
C GLY A 170 1.98 -12.06 11.30
N GLN A 171 1.22 -11.26 10.55
CA GLN A 171 0.50 -10.12 11.13
C GLN A 171 -0.62 -10.50 12.11
N ASP A 172 -1.13 -11.74 12.07
CA ASP A 172 -2.27 -12.15 12.90
C ASP A 172 -2.16 -13.62 13.38
N LEU A 173 -1.00 -13.95 13.95
CA LEU A 173 -0.72 -15.26 14.54
C LEU A 173 -1.68 -15.62 15.69
N HIS A 174 -2.21 -14.62 16.40
CA HIS A 174 -3.15 -14.84 17.50
C HIS A 174 -4.50 -15.39 17.00
N SER A 175 -5.03 -14.88 15.90
CA SER A 175 -6.27 -15.40 15.33
C SER A 175 -6.11 -16.83 14.80
N PHE A 176 -4.92 -17.19 14.31
CA PHE A 176 -4.59 -18.59 13.99
C PHE A 176 -4.50 -19.48 15.23
N ALA A 177 -3.89 -18.99 16.32
CA ALA A 177 -3.79 -19.75 17.57
C ALA A 177 -5.15 -19.99 18.25
N THR A 178 -6.09 -19.04 18.10
CA THR A 178 -7.44 -19.12 18.67
C THR A 178 -8.49 -19.70 17.71
N LEU A 179 -8.09 -20.08 16.49
CA LEU A 179 -8.97 -20.56 15.42
C LEU A 179 -10.15 -19.62 15.11
N ASN A 180 -9.93 -18.31 15.23
CA ASN A 180 -10.94 -17.31 14.91
C ASN A 180 -11.00 -17.08 13.38
N TRP A 181 -11.80 -17.90 12.71
CA TRP A 181 -11.97 -17.85 11.25
C TRP A 181 -12.49 -16.51 10.72
N GLN A 182 -13.29 -15.79 11.51
CA GLN A 182 -13.81 -14.48 11.13
C GLN A 182 -12.70 -13.43 11.12
N ALA A 183 -11.87 -13.39 12.18
CA ALA A 183 -10.72 -12.49 12.25
C ALA A 183 -9.70 -12.78 11.15
N ILE A 184 -9.37 -14.06 10.92
CA ILE A 184 -8.49 -14.46 9.80
C ILE A 184 -9.07 -14.01 8.46
N GLY A 185 -10.37 -14.20 8.23
CA GLY A 185 -11.04 -13.78 7.00
C GLY A 185 -10.95 -12.28 6.76
N ILE A 186 -11.11 -11.47 7.82
CA ILE A 186 -10.98 -10.00 7.75
C ILE A 186 -9.53 -9.61 7.49
N THR A 187 -8.59 -10.15 8.27
CA THR A 187 -7.18 -9.77 8.20
C THR A 187 -6.54 -10.13 6.85
N TYR A 188 -6.83 -11.32 6.32
CA TYR A 188 -6.18 -11.85 5.13
C TYR A 188 -6.93 -11.61 3.83
N MET A 189 -8.01 -10.82 3.82
CA MET A 189 -8.87 -10.74 2.63
C MET A 189 -8.15 -10.21 1.38
N SER A 190 -7.17 -9.32 1.54
CA SER A 190 -6.44 -8.80 0.38
C SER A 190 -5.70 -9.88 -0.41
N VAL A 191 -5.38 -11.03 0.19
CA VAL A 191 -4.73 -12.12 -0.52
C VAL A 191 -5.69 -12.75 -1.54
N PRO A 192 -6.87 -13.27 -1.16
CA PRO A 192 -7.86 -13.72 -2.16
C PRO A 192 -8.28 -12.62 -3.14
N LEU A 193 -8.48 -11.39 -2.67
CA LEU A 193 -8.85 -10.27 -3.56
C LEU A 193 -7.77 -10.02 -4.63
N PHE A 194 -6.50 -9.99 -4.22
CA PHE A 194 -5.38 -9.85 -5.13
C PHE A 194 -5.30 -11.02 -6.12
N ILE A 195 -5.44 -12.25 -5.65
CA ILE A 195 -5.42 -13.44 -6.52
C ILE A 195 -6.54 -13.38 -7.55
N VAL A 196 -7.76 -13.03 -7.15
CA VAL A 196 -8.91 -12.91 -8.06
C VAL A 196 -8.66 -11.82 -9.12
N LEU A 197 -8.20 -10.64 -8.70
CA LEU A 197 -7.90 -9.55 -9.63
C LEU A 197 -6.73 -9.90 -10.58
N TYR A 198 -5.68 -10.51 -10.05
CA TYR A 198 -4.50 -10.91 -10.82
C TYR A 198 -4.82 -12.02 -11.83
N VAL A 199 -5.49 -13.09 -11.38
CA VAL A 199 -5.90 -14.21 -12.24
C VAL A 199 -6.96 -13.77 -13.24
N GLY A 200 -7.95 -12.96 -12.82
CA GLY A 200 -8.97 -12.41 -13.70
C GLY A 200 -8.36 -11.55 -14.81
N TYR A 201 -7.38 -10.71 -14.48
CA TYR A 201 -6.62 -9.95 -15.47
C TYR A 201 -5.84 -10.87 -16.42
N LYS A 202 -5.16 -11.89 -15.88
CA LYS A 202 -4.34 -12.82 -16.67
C LYS A 202 -5.17 -13.67 -17.64
N ILE A 203 -6.36 -14.11 -17.22
CA ILE A 203 -7.30 -14.85 -18.06
C ILE A 203 -7.84 -13.92 -19.16
N LYS A 204 -8.29 -12.72 -18.80
CA LYS A 204 -8.87 -11.77 -19.77
C LYS A 204 -7.88 -11.31 -20.84
N ASN A 205 -6.63 -11.05 -20.46
CA ASN A 205 -5.62 -10.49 -21.35
C ASN A 205 -4.62 -11.54 -21.86
N HIS A 206 -4.84 -12.82 -21.53
CA HIS A 206 -3.98 -13.95 -21.93
C HIS A 206 -2.47 -13.72 -21.72
N THR A 207 -2.11 -13.00 -20.65
CA THR A 207 -0.72 -12.59 -20.42
C THR A 207 0.14 -13.76 -19.94
N ARG A 208 1.35 -13.85 -20.49
CA ARG A 208 2.37 -14.82 -20.07
C ARG A 208 3.50 -14.11 -19.33
N VAL A 209 4.23 -14.86 -18.53
CA VAL A 209 5.45 -14.35 -17.91
C VAL A 209 6.45 -14.12 -19.05
N ILE A 210 6.81 -12.87 -19.29
CA ILE A 210 7.72 -12.47 -20.36
C ILE A 210 9.11 -13.06 -20.07
N PRO A 211 9.74 -13.78 -21.02
CA PRO A 211 11.13 -14.23 -20.92
C PRO A 211 12.09 -13.08 -20.61
N LEU A 212 13.25 -13.36 -20.00
CA LEU A 212 14.18 -12.30 -19.59
C LEU A 212 14.73 -11.51 -20.80
N GLU A 213 14.83 -12.17 -21.93
CA GLU A 213 15.33 -11.67 -23.21
C GLU A 213 14.32 -10.76 -23.93
N GLU A 214 13.03 -10.88 -23.60
CA GLU A 214 11.93 -10.15 -24.24
C GLU A 214 11.37 -9.02 -23.35
N VAL A 215 11.94 -8.81 -22.16
CA VAL A 215 11.52 -7.72 -21.28
C VAL A 215 11.81 -6.38 -21.96
N ASP A 216 10.80 -5.53 -22.07
CA ASP A 216 10.98 -4.18 -22.59
C ASP A 216 11.83 -3.31 -21.63
N LEU A 217 13.01 -2.91 -22.10
CA LEU A 217 13.96 -2.04 -21.39
C LEU A 217 14.08 -0.65 -22.02
N THR A 218 13.26 -0.32 -23.03
CA THR A 218 13.42 0.88 -23.88
C THR A 218 13.33 2.19 -23.09
N HIS A 219 12.65 2.19 -21.94
CA HIS A 219 12.48 3.35 -21.07
C HIS A 219 13.55 3.50 -19.98
N VAL A 220 14.55 2.62 -19.92
CA VAL A 220 15.65 2.77 -18.96
C VAL A 220 16.52 3.93 -19.41
N ARG A 221 16.44 5.07 -18.71
CA ARG A 221 17.31 6.21 -18.97
C ARG A 221 18.77 5.78 -18.78
N VAL A 222 19.48 5.66 -19.90
CA VAL A 222 20.93 5.46 -19.92
C VAL A 222 21.59 6.78 -19.55
N ALA A 223 22.54 6.76 -18.62
CA ALA A 223 23.35 7.93 -18.33
C ALA A 223 24.12 8.32 -19.62
N LYS A 224 23.90 9.54 -20.12
CA LYS A 224 24.76 10.15 -21.14
C LYS A 224 25.94 10.83 -20.47
#